data_AF-A0A7Y1LD92-F1
#
_entry.id   AF-A0A7Y1LD92-F1
#
_cell.length_a   1.000
_cell.length_b   1.000
_cell.length_c   1.000
_cell.angle_alpha   90.00
_cell.angle_beta   90.00
_cell.angle_gamma   90.00
#
_symmetry.space_group_name_H-M   'P 1'
#
loop_
_entity.id
_entity.type
_entity.pdbx_description
1 polymer ?
#
loop_
_entity_poly.entity_id
_entity_poly.type
_entity_poly.pdbx_seq_one_letter_code
_entity_poly.pdbx_strand_id
1 'polypeptide(L)'
;MKHYSSRYTSADDLVAVIKQRLEIEGWGVNRYGGFDDPRIGIQLMISRGDSYFCLRSFGESSPYVDYYAASSIGQHGVIVSAASGYSDTAGFVNQPGFQSSPKCCVESGADAGVCHFFFSGDLVMFVTERAGGLYSCLAFGVLPVLSAGTGGHFVTSTESYLSTQKQPIFSNSAATFGVRLSHSEWSGWDAGVRSWGPLRPSSQGTLLGVPHFHQNGTSYGNVGTVLRARGLVGGLDGLIPITLFTEYGGGFAPYAELPEIFLVPLDSFEPGSVYELGSHRFLIFPQYVKAFPVDRDYPHFNLGIAVLLDATT
;
A
#
# COMPACT_ATOMS: atom_id res chain seq x y z
N MET A 1 -10.72 12.17 1.92
CA MET A 1 -11.02 10.87 1.31
C MET A 1 -12.41 10.40 1.71
N LYS A 2 -13.16 9.79 0.78
CA LYS A 2 -14.39 9.06 1.10
C LYS A 2 -14.04 7.80 1.89
N HIS A 3 -14.78 7.51 2.95
CA HIS A 3 -14.59 6.32 3.78
C HIS A 3 -15.78 5.37 3.68
N TYR A 4 -15.49 4.08 3.57
CA TYR A 4 -16.49 3.02 3.65
C TYR A 4 -15.92 1.84 4.45
N SER A 5 -16.75 1.14 5.22
CA SER A 5 -16.36 -0.09 5.90
C SER A 5 -17.29 -1.26 5.59
N SER A 6 -16.74 -2.46 5.49
CA SER A 6 -17.49 -3.70 5.29
C SER A 6 -16.90 -4.84 6.07
N ARG A 7 -17.75 -5.78 6.46
CA ARG A 7 -17.28 -7.09 6.92
C ARG A 7 -16.91 -7.96 5.73
N TYR A 8 -15.98 -8.88 5.96
CA TYR A 8 -15.65 -9.99 5.08
C TYR A 8 -15.55 -11.27 5.92
N THR A 9 -15.72 -12.42 5.29
CA THR A 9 -15.74 -13.74 5.92
C THR A 9 -14.59 -14.66 5.48
N SER A 10 -13.91 -14.29 4.40
CA SER A 10 -12.74 -14.99 3.85
C SER A 10 -11.95 -14.06 2.93
N ALA A 11 -10.78 -14.53 2.45
CA ALA A 11 -10.02 -13.81 1.42
C ALA A 11 -10.79 -13.66 0.09
N ASP A 12 -11.54 -14.69 -0.30
CA ASP A 12 -12.40 -14.69 -1.50
C ASP A 12 -13.52 -13.66 -1.38
N ASP A 13 -14.20 -13.64 -0.23
CA ASP A 13 -15.23 -12.66 0.09
C ASP A 13 -14.65 -11.23 0.14
N LEU A 14 -13.43 -11.07 0.65
CA LEU A 14 -12.73 -9.79 0.63
C LEU A 14 -12.51 -9.28 -0.81
N VAL A 15 -12.16 -10.15 -1.77
CA VAL A 15 -12.06 -9.75 -3.19
C VAL A 15 -13.42 -9.30 -3.74
N ALA A 16 -14.50 -9.99 -3.39
CA ALA A 16 -15.86 -9.61 -3.79
C ALA A 16 -16.25 -8.23 -3.22
N VAL A 17 -15.94 -7.97 -1.95
CA VAL A 17 -16.15 -6.67 -1.30
C VAL A 17 -15.31 -5.59 -1.98
N ILE A 18 -14.03 -5.85 -2.26
CA ILE A 18 -13.13 -4.92 -2.97
C ILE A 18 -13.72 -4.58 -4.34
N LYS A 19 -14.13 -5.59 -5.13
CA LYS A 19 -14.76 -5.40 -6.44
C LYS A 19 -15.96 -4.47 -6.35
N GLN A 20 -16.90 -4.75 -5.45
CA GLN A 20 -18.13 -3.97 -5.32
C GLN A 20 -17.83 -2.49 -5.07
N ARG A 21 -16.84 -2.18 -4.23
CA ARG A 21 -16.50 -0.79 -3.91
C ARG A 21 -15.78 -0.09 -5.04
N LEU A 22 -14.88 -0.77 -5.72
CA LEU A 22 -14.19 -0.24 -6.89
C LEU A 22 -15.18 0.09 -8.02
N GLU A 23 -16.15 -0.77 -8.29
CA GLU A 23 -17.20 -0.50 -9.30
C GLU A 23 -18.04 0.73 -8.94
N ILE A 24 -18.41 0.90 -7.67
CA ILE A 24 -19.14 2.09 -7.19
C ILE A 24 -18.31 3.36 -7.39
N GLU A 25 -16.99 3.29 -7.16
CA GLU A 25 -16.06 4.41 -7.37
C GLU A 25 -15.58 4.53 -8.83
N GLY A 26 -16.24 3.86 -9.78
CA GLY A 26 -16.03 4.05 -11.22
C GLY A 26 -14.84 3.30 -11.82
N TRP A 27 -14.26 2.33 -11.11
CA TRP A 27 -13.26 1.44 -11.69
C TRP A 27 -13.92 0.40 -12.61
N GLY A 28 -13.30 0.16 -13.76
CA GLY A 28 -13.71 -0.91 -14.67
C GLY A 28 -13.26 -2.28 -14.15
N VAL A 29 -14.11 -3.28 -14.28
CA VAL A 29 -13.78 -4.70 -14.03
C VAL A 29 -13.52 -5.38 -15.36
N ASN A 30 -12.27 -5.73 -15.62
CA ASN A 30 -11.84 -6.44 -16.82
C ASN A 30 -12.09 -7.95 -16.70
N ARG A 31 -11.83 -8.51 -15.52
CA ARG A 31 -12.07 -9.93 -15.21
C ARG A 31 -12.42 -10.09 -13.74
N TYR A 32 -13.36 -10.97 -13.44
CA TYR A 32 -13.65 -11.40 -12.08
C TYR A 32 -14.16 -12.84 -12.07
N GLY A 33 -13.63 -13.68 -11.19
CA GLY A 33 -14.10 -15.05 -11.05
C GLY A 33 -13.06 -16.00 -10.45
N GLY A 34 -13.46 -17.24 -10.22
CA GLY A 34 -12.55 -18.32 -9.83
C GLY A 34 -11.77 -18.88 -11.02
N PHE A 35 -10.85 -19.79 -10.71
CA PHE A 35 -10.20 -20.66 -11.69
C PHE A 35 -10.97 -21.98 -11.78
N ASP A 36 -10.63 -22.81 -12.78
CA ASP A 36 -11.21 -24.16 -12.93
C ASP A 36 -11.01 -25.02 -11.67
N ASP A 37 -9.86 -24.86 -11.00
CA ASP A 37 -9.61 -25.44 -9.68
C ASP A 37 -10.02 -24.44 -8.59
N PRO A 38 -11.05 -24.74 -7.78
CA PRO A 38 -11.58 -23.82 -6.78
C PRO A 38 -10.60 -23.52 -5.64
N ARG A 39 -9.51 -24.29 -5.50
CA ARG A 39 -8.49 -24.08 -4.46
C ARG A 39 -7.54 -22.92 -4.77
N ILE A 40 -7.57 -22.39 -5.99
CA ILE A 40 -6.64 -21.37 -6.49
C ILE A 40 -7.04 -19.94 -6.05
N GLY A 41 -8.25 -19.77 -5.52
CA GLY A 41 -8.82 -18.50 -5.08
C GLY A 41 -9.58 -17.77 -6.20
N ILE A 42 -10.00 -16.54 -5.91
CA ILE A 42 -10.71 -15.63 -6.82
C ILE A 42 -9.73 -14.59 -7.35
N GLN A 43 -9.79 -14.34 -8.66
CA GLN A 43 -9.07 -13.26 -9.31
C GLN A 43 -10.01 -12.09 -9.63
N LEU A 44 -9.43 -10.89 -9.60
CA LEU A 44 -10.06 -9.65 -10.00
C LEU A 44 -9.03 -8.82 -10.77
N MET A 45 -9.35 -8.44 -11.99
CA MET A 45 -8.54 -7.53 -12.81
C MET A 45 -9.34 -6.27 -13.05
N ILE A 46 -8.80 -5.13 -12.64
CA ILE A 46 -9.46 -3.83 -12.68
C ILE A 46 -8.65 -2.83 -13.48
N SER A 47 -9.31 -1.77 -13.92
CA SER A 47 -8.64 -0.62 -14.52
C SER A 47 -9.35 0.69 -14.31
N ARG A 48 -8.58 1.77 -14.39
CA ARG A 48 -9.08 3.15 -14.44
C ARG A 48 -8.15 3.97 -15.33
N GLY A 49 -8.68 4.47 -16.44
CA GLY A 49 -7.85 4.99 -17.52
C GLY A 49 -6.81 3.95 -17.96
N ASP A 50 -5.54 4.35 -18.01
CA ASP A 50 -4.41 3.50 -18.41
C ASP A 50 -3.74 2.77 -17.21
N SER A 51 -4.39 2.75 -16.04
CA SER A 51 -3.90 2.05 -14.86
C SER A 51 -4.64 0.73 -14.68
N TYR A 52 -3.88 -0.36 -14.54
CA TYR A 52 -4.37 -1.74 -14.46
C TYR A 52 -3.82 -2.43 -13.22
N PHE A 53 -4.69 -3.12 -12.48
CA PHE A 53 -4.30 -3.90 -11.31
C PHE A 53 -4.88 -5.29 -11.36
N CYS A 54 -4.09 -6.25 -10.86
CA CYS A 54 -4.48 -7.64 -10.70
C CYS A 54 -4.51 -7.95 -9.22
N LEU A 55 -5.68 -8.37 -8.74
CA LEU A 55 -5.92 -8.77 -7.37
C LEU A 55 -6.27 -10.26 -7.34
N ARG A 56 -5.76 -10.97 -6.34
CA ARG A 56 -6.11 -12.38 -6.15
C ARG A 56 -6.13 -12.75 -4.69
N SER A 57 -7.19 -13.43 -4.27
CA SER A 57 -7.21 -14.04 -2.95
C SER A 57 -6.25 -15.22 -2.90
N PHE A 58 -5.67 -15.43 -1.73
CA PHE A 58 -4.80 -16.56 -1.46
C PHE A 58 -4.99 -17.05 -0.03
N GLY A 59 -4.66 -18.32 0.16
CA GLY A 59 -4.57 -18.98 1.45
C GLY A 59 -3.50 -20.04 1.35
N GLU A 60 -3.91 -21.30 1.32
CA GLU A 60 -2.99 -22.42 1.14
C GLU A 60 -2.40 -22.49 -0.27
N SER A 61 -3.06 -21.93 -1.30
CA SER A 61 -2.53 -21.93 -2.67
C SER A 61 -1.69 -20.69 -2.97
N SER A 62 -0.63 -20.85 -3.73
CA SER A 62 0.24 -19.76 -4.17
C SER A 62 -0.45 -18.84 -5.19
N PRO A 63 -0.46 -17.52 -4.98
CA PRO A 63 -1.03 -16.56 -5.92
C PRO A 63 -0.13 -16.28 -7.15
N TYR A 64 1.08 -16.85 -7.21
CA TYR A 64 2.07 -16.60 -8.27
C TYR A 64 2.08 -17.67 -9.37
N VAL A 65 1.14 -18.60 -9.32
CA VAL A 65 0.93 -19.59 -10.38
C VAL A 65 -0.56 -19.76 -10.63
N ASP A 66 -0.93 -20.05 -11.88
CA ASP A 66 -2.33 -20.25 -12.30
C ASP A 66 -2.80 -21.70 -12.12
N TYR A 67 -2.06 -22.51 -11.37
CA TYR A 67 -2.41 -23.87 -10.97
C TYR A 67 -2.31 -24.01 -9.45
N TYR A 68 -2.90 -25.05 -8.89
CA TYR A 68 -2.81 -25.30 -7.45
C TYR A 68 -1.37 -25.65 -7.05
N ALA A 69 -0.77 -24.79 -6.24
CA ALA A 69 0.54 -25.03 -5.62
C ALA A 69 0.47 -24.67 -4.15
N ALA A 70 0.59 -25.68 -3.28
CA ALA A 70 0.54 -25.48 -1.84
C ALA A 70 1.67 -24.55 -1.36
N SER A 71 1.32 -23.60 -0.49
CA SER A 71 2.17 -22.62 0.15
C SER A 71 2.37 -23.01 1.61
N SER A 72 3.60 -22.99 2.11
CA SER A 72 3.93 -23.38 3.48
C SER A 72 3.92 -22.22 4.48
N ILE A 73 3.53 -21.02 4.07
CA ILE A 73 3.77 -19.78 4.84
C ILE A 73 2.56 -19.34 5.69
N GLY A 74 1.42 -20.02 5.57
CA GLY A 74 0.25 -19.81 6.44
C GLY A 74 -0.39 -18.41 6.35
N GLN A 75 0.00 -17.60 5.35
CA GLN A 75 -0.61 -16.31 5.09
C GLN A 75 -1.91 -16.48 4.30
N HIS A 76 -2.93 -15.71 4.69
CA HIS A 76 -4.21 -15.62 4.00
C HIS A 76 -4.54 -14.16 3.74
N GLY A 77 -4.96 -13.84 2.52
CA GLY A 77 -5.18 -12.46 2.15
C GLY A 77 -5.43 -12.23 0.66
N VAL A 78 -5.25 -10.98 0.25
CA VAL A 78 -5.37 -10.57 -1.15
C VAL A 78 -4.05 -9.98 -1.60
N ILE A 79 -3.47 -10.55 -2.64
CA ILE A 79 -2.32 -9.98 -3.32
C ILE A 79 -2.79 -8.92 -4.30
N VAL A 80 -1.99 -7.87 -4.49
CA VAL A 80 -2.21 -6.87 -5.52
C VAL A 80 -0.93 -6.69 -6.32
N SER A 81 -1.06 -6.67 -7.64
CA SER A 81 0.04 -6.42 -8.57
C SER A 81 -0.37 -5.36 -9.57
N ALA A 82 0.58 -4.47 -9.87
CA ALA A 82 0.38 -3.44 -10.87
C ALA A 82 0.74 -3.99 -12.27
N ALA A 83 -0.04 -3.61 -13.28
CA ALA A 83 0.10 -4.09 -14.65
C ALA A 83 0.21 -2.91 -15.64
N SER A 84 0.83 -3.13 -16.79
CA SER A 84 0.90 -2.13 -17.86
C SER A 84 -0.29 -2.21 -18.82
N GLY A 85 -1.14 -3.24 -18.68
CA GLY A 85 -2.29 -3.49 -19.53
C GLY A 85 -3.08 -4.72 -19.07
N TYR A 86 -4.08 -5.08 -19.86
CA TYR A 86 -4.93 -6.25 -19.65
C TYR A 86 -4.98 -7.13 -20.91
N SER A 87 -5.03 -8.45 -20.74
CA SER A 87 -5.23 -9.40 -21.84
C SER A 87 -6.22 -10.51 -21.44
N ASP A 88 -7.30 -10.63 -22.23
CA ASP A 88 -8.31 -11.68 -22.09
C ASP A 88 -7.74 -13.10 -22.26
N THR A 89 -6.65 -13.26 -23.00
CA THR A 89 -6.03 -14.56 -23.26
C THR A 89 -4.92 -14.91 -22.26
N ALA A 90 -4.41 -13.93 -21.51
CA ALA A 90 -3.39 -14.17 -20.51
C ALA A 90 -4.02 -14.68 -19.19
N GLY A 91 -3.30 -15.57 -18.52
CA GLY A 91 -3.60 -15.98 -17.14
C GLY A 91 -3.32 -14.85 -16.13
N PHE A 92 -3.56 -15.09 -14.84
CA PHE A 92 -3.42 -14.05 -13.81
C PHE A 92 -1.98 -13.56 -13.69
N VAL A 93 -1.03 -14.49 -13.66
CA VAL A 93 0.40 -14.18 -13.44
C VAL A 93 1.10 -13.67 -14.70
N ASN A 94 0.43 -13.73 -15.85
CA ASN A 94 0.97 -13.39 -17.16
C ASN A 94 0.35 -12.11 -17.74
N GLN A 95 -0.38 -11.35 -16.93
CA GLN A 95 -0.93 -10.07 -17.39
C GLN A 95 0.21 -9.13 -17.84
N PRO A 96 0.02 -8.34 -18.91
CA PRO A 96 1.07 -7.47 -19.42
C PRO A 96 1.56 -6.48 -18.36
N GLY A 97 2.87 -6.41 -18.12
CA GLY A 97 3.44 -5.35 -17.29
C GLY A 97 4.56 -5.79 -16.37
N PHE A 98 4.41 -5.45 -15.09
CA PHE A 98 5.50 -5.51 -14.12
C PHE A 98 5.81 -6.95 -13.70
N GLN A 99 6.63 -7.66 -14.48
CA GLN A 99 6.99 -9.06 -14.23
C GLN A 99 7.66 -9.30 -12.87
N SER A 100 8.25 -8.26 -12.28
CA SER A 100 8.84 -8.27 -10.94
C SER A 100 8.05 -7.40 -9.96
N SER A 101 6.72 -7.32 -10.14
CA SER A 101 5.86 -6.60 -9.21
C SER A 101 6.17 -7.02 -7.77
N PRO A 102 6.34 -6.05 -6.86
CA PRO A 102 6.48 -6.33 -5.45
C PRO A 102 5.34 -7.21 -4.99
N LYS A 103 5.61 -8.01 -3.96
CA LYS A 103 4.68 -9.03 -3.49
C LYS A 103 3.63 -8.45 -2.54
N CYS A 104 3.13 -7.26 -2.87
CA CYS A 104 2.23 -6.50 -2.04
C CYS A 104 0.96 -7.28 -1.75
N CYS A 105 0.67 -7.49 -0.48
CA CYS A 105 -0.58 -8.09 -0.06
C CYS A 105 -1.19 -7.34 1.10
N VAL A 106 -2.45 -7.63 1.34
CA VAL A 106 -3.13 -7.33 2.59
C VAL A 106 -3.49 -8.65 3.25
N GLU A 107 -3.21 -8.80 4.53
CA GLU A 107 -3.59 -10.02 5.25
C GLU A 107 -5.06 -9.93 5.69
N SER A 108 -5.86 -10.93 5.32
CA SER A 108 -7.26 -11.07 5.78
C SER A 108 -7.37 -11.91 7.05
N GLY A 109 -6.38 -12.77 7.31
CA GLY A 109 -6.52 -13.88 8.25
C GLY A 109 -7.35 -15.02 7.65
N ALA A 110 -7.41 -16.15 8.37
CA ALA A 110 -8.23 -17.30 7.97
C ALA A 110 -9.73 -17.08 8.22
N ASP A 111 -10.05 -16.18 9.16
CA ASP A 111 -11.41 -15.91 9.63
C ASP A 111 -11.96 -14.56 9.13
N ALA A 112 -13.19 -14.26 9.53
CA ALA A 112 -13.86 -12.99 9.25
C ALA A 112 -13.14 -11.78 9.86
N GLY A 113 -13.33 -10.62 9.24
CA GLY A 113 -12.79 -9.34 9.69
C GLY A 113 -13.55 -8.14 9.13
N VAL A 114 -12.98 -6.95 9.31
CA VAL A 114 -13.51 -5.69 8.79
C VAL A 114 -12.49 -5.09 7.82
N CYS A 115 -12.96 -4.56 6.69
CA CYS A 115 -12.14 -3.81 5.75
C CYS A 115 -12.63 -2.36 5.71
N HIS A 116 -11.71 -1.41 5.82
CA HIS A 116 -11.94 0.03 5.70
C HIS A 116 -11.33 0.52 4.39
N PHE A 117 -12.14 1.09 3.52
CA PHE A 117 -11.73 1.64 2.23
C PHE A 117 -11.69 3.16 2.28
N PHE A 118 -10.67 3.72 1.62
CA PHE A 118 -10.45 5.14 1.45
C PHE A 118 -10.20 5.45 -0.02
N PHE A 119 -10.94 6.41 -0.56
CA PHE A 119 -10.83 6.82 -1.96
C PHE A 119 -10.54 8.32 -2.07
N SER A 120 -9.57 8.68 -2.92
CA SER A 120 -9.33 10.06 -3.39
C SER A 120 -8.92 10.03 -4.86
N GLY A 121 -9.79 10.49 -5.75
CA GLY A 121 -9.53 10.39 -7.19
C GLY A 121 -9.27 8.94 -7.62
N ASP A 122 -8.06 8.68 -8.15
CA ASP A 122 -7.60 7.37 -8.63
C ASP A 122 -6.79 6.60 -7.56
N LEU A 123 -6.64 7.16 -6.35
CA LEU A 123 -5.99 6.52 -5.22
C LEU A 123 -7.00 5.68 -4.42
N VAL A 124 -6.65 4.42 -4.22
CA VAL A 124 -7.38 3.48 -3.37
C VAL A 124 -6.45 3.08 -2.23
N MET A 125 -6.92 3.23 -1.00
CA MET A 125 -6.28 2.65 0.16
C MET A 125 -7.30 1.81 0.91
N PHE A 126 -6.88 0.67 1.44
CA PHE A 126 -7.71 -0.08 2.35
C PHE A 126 -6.92 -0.74 3.46
N VAL A 127 -7.59 -0.92 4.59
CA VAL A 127 -7.07 -1.47 5.82
C VAL A 127 -7.95 -2.64 6.23
N THR A 128 -7.36 -3.81 6.43
CA THR A 128 -8.05 -4.93 7.08
C THR A 128 -7.81 -4.88 8.59
N GLU A 129 -8.87 -5.12 9.35
CA GLU A 129 -8.85 -5.39 10.79
C GLU A 129 -9.25 -6.86 10.98
N ARG A 130 -8.33 -7.62 11.57
CA ARG A 130 -8.47 -9.05 11.84
C ARG A 130 -8.64 -9.29 13.34
N ALA A 131 -9.01 -10.53 13.66
CA ALA A 131 -9.07 -11.01 15.04
C ALA A 131 -7.78 -10.65 15.82
N GLY A 132 -7.95 -10.22 17.07
CA GLY A 132 -6.85 -9.81 17.94
C GLY A 132 -6.35 -8.38 17.71
N GLY A 133 -7.06 -7.55 16.93
CA GLY A 133 -6.65 -6.17 16.65
C GLY A 133 -5.41 -6.09 15.76
N LEU A 134 -5.31 -7.03 14.81
CA LEU A 134 -4.24 -7.08 13.84
C LEU A 134 -4.67 -6.41 12.54
N TYR A 135 -3.90 -5.41 12.14
CA TYR A 135 -4.15 -4.58 10.97
C TYR A 135 -3.18 -4.92 9.85
N SER A 136 -3.61 -4.67 8.61
CA SER A 136 -2.77 -4.70 7.42
C SER A 136 -3.27 -3.64 6.45
N CYS A 137 -2.36 -2.90 5.83
CA CYS A 137 -2.71 -1.80 4.94
C CYS A 137 -2.18 -2.06 3.53
N LEU A 138 -2.96 -1.69 2.53
CA LEU A 138 -2.57 -1.70 1.13
C LEU A 138 -3.10 -0.46 0.44
N ALA A 139 -2.29 0.13 -0.43
CA ALA A 139 -2.72 1.21 -1.29
C ALA A 139 -2.24 0.97 -2.73
N PHE A 140 -3.07 1.35 -3.69
CA PHE A 140 -2.76 1.27 -5.11
C PHE A 140 -3.52 2.36 -5.86
N GLY A 141 -3.10 2.63 -7.09
CA GLY A 141 -3.76 3.59 -7.95
C GLY A 141 -2.78 4.46 -8.71
N VAL A 142 -3.12 5.74 -8.89
CA VAL A 142 -2.22 6.73 -9.46
C VAL A 142 -1.86 7.74 -8.37
N LEU A 143 -0.57 7.92 -8.14
CA LEU A 143 -0.05 8.95 -7.24
C LEU A 143 -0.37 10.35 -7.80
N PRO A 144 -0.73 11.32 -6.94
CA PRO A 144 -0.79 12.73 -7.31
C PRO A 144 0.64 13.28 -7.55
N VAL A 145 1.15 13.07 -8.77
CA VAL A 145 2.48 13.54 -9.17
C VAL A 145 2.51 15.06 -9.30
N LEU A 146 3.60 15.66 -8.86
CA LEU A 146 3.81 17.11 -8.89
C LEU A 146 4.12 17.63 -10.31
N SER A 147 4.56 16.74 -11.21
CA SER A 147 4.81 17.04 -12.61
C SER A 147 3.92 16.15 -13.48
N ALA A 148 2.99 16.74 -14.22
CA ALA A 148 2.03 15.97 -15.01
C ALA A 148 2.72 15.10 -16.07
N GLY A 149 2.21 13.89 -16.28
CA GLY A 149 2.75 12.95 -17.27
C GLY A 149 3.96 12.15 -16.80
N THR A 150 4.43 12.34 -15.56
CA THR A 150 5.61 11.61 -15.04
C THR A 150 5.34 10.19 -14.56
N GLY A 151 4.13 9.67 -14.77
CA GLY A 151 3.69 8.35 -14.31
C GLY A 151 2.88 8.45 -13.01
N GLY A 152 3.14 7.54 -12.07
CA GLY A 152 2.50 7.52 -10.75
C GLY A 152 1.64 6.29 -10.48
N HIS A 153 1.43 5.43 -11.48
CA HIS A 153 0.75 4.14 -11.29
C HIS A 153 1.54 3.31 -10.27
N PHE A 154 1.00 3.04 -9.09
CA PHE A 154 1.72 2.45 -7.98
C PHE A 154 0.91 1.40 -7.20
N VAL A 155 1.64 0.58 -6.44
CA VAL A 155 1.13 -0.32 -5.41
C VAL A 155 2.07 -0.30 -4.21
N THR A 156 1.51 -0.32 -3.00
CA THR A 156 2.27 -0.45 -1.77
C THR A 156 1.46 -1.16 -0.70
N SER A 157 2.14 -1.79 0.25
CA SER A 157 1.51 -2.51 1.34
C SER A 157 2.36 -2.51 2.59
N THR A 158 1.75 -2.89 3.72
CA THR A 158 2.52 -3.20 4.92
C THR A 158 3.07 -4.62 4.94
N GLU A 159 2.51 -5.48 4.08
CA GLU A 159 2.77 -6.90 4.00
C GLU A 159 3.33 -7.33 2.65
N SER A 160 4.20 -8.34 2.68
CA SER A 160 4.71 -9.01 1.49
C SER A 160 4.40 -10.50 1.57
N TYR A 161 3.87 -11.06 0.48
CA TYR A 161 3.67 -12.50 0.37
C TYR A 161 5.03 -13.23 0.40
N LEU A 162 5.07 -14.36 1.12
CA LEU A 162 6.27 -15.16 1.43
C LEU A 162 7.35 -14.44 2.25
N SER A 163 6.99 -13.37 2.96
CA SER A 163 7.90 -12.67 3.85
C SER A 163 7.22 -12.43 5.19
N THR A 164 7.96 -12.65 6.27
CA THR A 164 7.57 -12.20 7.62
C THR A 164 8.01 -10.78 7.89
N GLN A 165 8.80 -10.17 6.99
CA GLN A 165 9.27 -8.81 7.15
C GLN A 165 8.13 -7.83 6.87
N LYS A 166 7.75 -7.10 7.90
CA LYS A 166 6.78 -6.01 7.86
C LYS A 166 7.48 -4.71 7.44
N GLN A 167 6.86 -3.95 6.54
CA GLN A 167 7.39 -2.66 6.08
C GLN A 167 6.34 -1.57 6.23
N PRO A 168 6.68 -0.38 6.76
CA PRO A 168 5.69 0.68 6.87
C PRO A 168 5.09 1.01 5.50
N ILE A 169 3.80 1.35 5.45
CA ILE A 169 3.15 1.70 4.19
C ILE A 169 3.85 2.93 3.57
N PHE A 170 4.02 2.91 2.25
CA PHE A 170 4.82 3.89 1.49
C PHE A 170 6.34 3.87 1.78
N SER A 171 6.82 2.89 2.55
CA SER A 171 8.26 2.60 2.61
C SER A 171 8.73 2.11 1.24
N ASN A 172 9.79 2.71 0.73
CA ASN A 172 10.38 2.30 -0.53
C ASN A 172 11.17 0.99 -0.35
N SER A 173 10.48 -0.14 -0.52
CA SER A 173 11.00 -1.49 -0.32
C SER A 173 10.61 -2.40 -1.49
N ALA A 174 11.57 -3.16 -2.00
CA ALA A 174 11.35 -4.13 -3.08
C ALA A 174 10.34 -5.24 -2.77
N ALA A 175 10.03 -5.44 -1.49
CA ALA A 175 9.01 -6.38 -1.08
C ALA A 175 7.58 -5.80 -1.17
N THR A 176 7.43 -4.48 -0.98
CA THR A 176 6.14 -3.86 -0.62
C THR A 176 5.87 -2.50 -1.27
N PHE A 177 6.64 -2.09 -2.27
CA PHE A 177 6.42 -0.84 -2.99
C PHE A 177 6.86 -0.95 -4.45
N GLY A 178 5.98 -0.52 -5.36
CA GLY A 178 6.27 -0.49 -6.78
C GLY A 178 5.50 0.61 -7.48
N VAL A 179 6.10 1.19 -8.51
CA VAL A 179 5.54 2.36 -9.20
C VAL A 179 6.11 2.54 -10.60
N ARG A 180 5.25 3.01 -11.49
CA ARG A 180 5.60 3.35 -12.87
C ARG A 180 6.02 4.80 -12.95
N LEU A 181 7.18 4.99 -13.55
CA LEU A 181 7.85 6.24 -13.79
C LEU A 181 7.90 6.51 -15.31
N SER A 182 7.71 7.76 -15.73
CA SER A 182 7.71 8.19 -17.13
C SER A 182 8.34 9.58 -17.33
N HIS A 183 9.64 9.66 -17.56
CA HIS A 183 10.36 10.89 -17.83
C HIS A 183 11.45 10.65 -18.89
N SER A 184 12.07 11.71 -19.41
CA SER A 184 13.18 11.58 -20.37
C SER A 184 14.43 10.94 -19.75
N GLU A 185 14.64 11.15 -18.46
CA GLU A 185 15.80 10.63 -17.70
C GLU A 185 15.58 9.21 -17.16
N TRP A 186 14.33 8.80 -16.98
CA TRP A 186 13.96 7.52 -16.38
C TRP A 186 12.59 7.06 -16.87
N SER A 187 12.41 5.76 -17.05
CA SER A 187 11.11 5.23 -17.50
C SER A 187 10.94 3.78 -17.08
N GLY A 188 9.70 3.35 -16.86
CA GLY A 188 9.37 1.97 -16.53
C GLY A 188 9.00 1.78 -15.07
N TRP A 189 9.03 0.52 -14.62
CA TRP A 189 8.67 0.16 -13.26
C TRP A 189 9.88 0.21 -12.33
N ASP A 190 9.71 0.86 -11.18
CA ASP A 190 10.62 0.83 -10.04
C ASP A 190 10.00 0.03 -8.89
N ALA A 191 10.83 -0.72 -8.15
CA ALA A 191 10.44 -1.48 -6.97
C ALA A 191 11.40 -1.24 -5.81
N GLY A 192 11.83 0.00 -5.56
CA GLY A 192 12.45 0.34 -4.27
C GLY A 192 13.69 -0.43 -3.85
N VAL A 193 14.46 -0.97 -4.79
CA VAL A 193 15.64 -1.81 -4.51
C VAL A 193 16.88 -0.98 -4.13
N ARG A 194 16.77 0.36 -4.12
CA ARG A 194 17.91 1.26 -4.09
C ARG A 194 18.01 2.00 -2.76
N SER A 195 18.85 1.47 -1.89
CA SER A 195 19.40 2.21 -0.76
C SER A 195 20.45 3.22 -1.23
N TRP A 196 20.68 4.25 -0.43
CA TRP A 196 21.61 5.35 -0.66
C TRP A 196 22.91 4.90 -1.35
N GLY A 197 23.11 5.34 -2.60
CA GLY A 197 24.29 5.00 -3.39
C GLY A 197 24.32 5.76 -4.71
N PRO A 198 25.51 5.95 -5.31
CA PRO A 198 25.66 6.72 -6.54
C PRO A 198 24.82 6.10 -7.66
N LEU A 199 24.19 7.02 -8.38
CA LEU A 199 23.32 6.85 -9.52
C LEU A 199 23.89 5.83 -10.50
N ARG A 200 23.16 4.74 -10.73
CA ARG A 200 23.50 3.82 -11.82
C ARG A 200 22.79 4.27 -13.09
N PRO A 201 23.49 4.41 -14.23
CA PRO A 201 22.90 4.81 -15.52
C PRO A 201 21.90 3.81 -16.13
N SER A 202 21.46 2.79 -15.38
CA SER A 202 20.53 1.78 -15.89
C SER A 202 19.08 2.19 -15.62
N SER A 203 18.51 2.91 -16.59
CA SER A 203 17.12 2.87 -17.10
C SER A 203 15.92 2.74 -16.14
N GLN A 204 16.07 2.93 -14.83
CA GLN A 204 15.01 2.89 -13.83
C GLN A 204 15.29 4.02 -12.83
N GLY A 205 14.29 4.88 -12.59
CA GLY A 205 14.40 5.98 -11.63
C GLY A 205 14.58 5.46 -10.20
N THR A 206 15.10 6.31 -9.31
CA THR A 206 15.25 5.99 -7.89
C THR A 206 14.24 6.84 -7.11
N LEU A 207 13.16 6.23 -6.62
CA LEU A 207 12.28 6.91 -5.68
C LEU A 207 12.79 6.78 -4.25
N LEU A 208 12.45 7.74 -3.41
CA LEU A 208 12.74 7.76 -1.98
C LEU A 208 11.48 8.27 -1.28
N GLY A 209 10.90 7.45 -0.40
CA GLY A 209 9.85 7.93 0.49
C GLY A 209 10.46 8.68 1.66
N VAL A 210 9.91 9.86 1.97
CA VAL A 210 10.17 10.57 3.23
C VAL A 210 8.89 10.52 4.06
N PRO A 211 8.96 10.09 5.33
CA PRO A 211 10.19 9.76 6.08
C PRO A 211 10.92 8.52 5.54
N HIS A 212 12.26 8.51 5.65
CA HIS A 212 13.10 7.41 5.15
C HIS A 212 13.08 6.24 6.14
N PHE A 213 12.38 5.16 5.81
CA PHE A 213 12.18 4.01 6.69
C PHE A 213 13.38 3.03 6.69
N HIS A 214 14.55 3.43 7.20
CA HIS A 214 15.60 2.44 7.47
C HIS A 214 15.32 1.76 8.83
N GLN A 215 15.09 0.45 8.87
CA GLN A 215 14.74 -0.22 10.13
C GLN A 215 15.77 0.00 11.26
N ASN A 216 17.06 0.22 10.93
CA ASN A 216 18.18 0.23 11.90
C ASN A 216 19.17 1.43 11.78
N GLY A 217 18.73 2.63 11.37
CA GLY A 217 19.63 3.78 11.13
C GLY A 217 19.51 4.92 12.15
N THR A 218 20.60 5.65 12.41
CA THR A 218 20.56 6.95 13.13
C THR A 218 20.36 8.14 12.20
N SER A 219 20.24 7.90 10.90
CA SER A 219 20.10 8.93 9.86
C SER A 219 18.83 9.77 10.04
N TYR A 220 18.91 11.04 9.67
CA TYR A 220 17.77 11.96 9.63
C TYR A 220 16.65 11.40 8.73
N GLY A 221 15.39 11.52 9.16
CA GLY A 221 14.25 10.94 8.46
C GLY A 221 13.95 9.48 8.81
N ASN A 222 14.74 8.82 9.69
CA ASN A 222 14.40 7.49 10.18
C ASN A 222 13.12 7.52 11.04
N VAL A 223 12.22 6.54 10.84
CA VAL A 223 11.08 6.19 11.69
C VAL A 223 11.39 6.29 13.17
N GLY A 224 12.53 5.71 13.59
CA GLY A 224 12.96 5.75 14.98
C GLY A 224 13.17 7.17 15.51
N THR A 225 13.62 8.10 14.67
CA THR A 225 13.83 9.51 15.04
C THR A 225 12.52 10.29 15.04
N VAL A 226 11.64 10.06 14.06
CA VAL A 226 10.37 10.77 13.92
C VAL A 226 9.34 10.32 14.97
N LEU A 227 9.23 9.02 15.25
CA LEU A 227 8.37 8.48 16.32
C LEU A 227 8.79 8.93 17.72
N ARG A 228 10.10 9.12 17.92
CA ARG A 228 10.66 9.51 19.22
C ARG A 228 10.67 11.03 19.41
N ALA A 229 10.57 11.80 18.34
CA ALA A 229 10.52 13.26 18.35
C ALA A 229 9.10 13.76 18.68
N ARG A 230 8.55 13.41 19.86
CA ARG A 230 7.25 13.90 20.35
C ARG A 230 7.19 15.42 20.64
N GLY A 231 8.08 16.22 20.07
CA GLY A 231 8.15 17.66 20.33
C GLY A 231 9.25 18.45 19.61
N LEU A 232 10.00 17.85 18.67
CA LEU A 232 11.12 18.54 18.00
C LEU A 232 10.76 19.16 16.64
N VAL A 233 9.51 19.02 16.19
CA VAL A 233 8.98 19.78 15.04
C VAL A 233 7.75 20.59 15.50
N GLY A 234 7.99 21.64 16.29
CA GLY A 234 7.17 22.85 16.26
C GLY A 234 5.68 22.76 16.60
N GLY A 235 5.22 21.83 17.45
CA GLY A 235 3.90 21.96 18.09
C GLY A 235 2.68 21.73 17.19
N LEU A 236 2.69 20.71 16.34
CA LEU A 236 1.50 20.19 15.66
C LEU A 236 1.44 18.66 15.81
N ASP A 237 0.40 18.20 16.50
CA ASP A 237 -0.23 16.88 16.75
C ASP A 237 0.27 15.55 16.14
N GLY A 238 1.55 15.42 15.77
CA GLY A 238 2.16 14.15 15.37
C GLY A 238 1.74 13.63 13.99
N LEU A 239 1.04 14.43 13.18
CA LEU A 239 0.74 14.12 11.78
C LEU A 239 1.98 14.35 10.91
N ILE A 240 2.51 13.27 10.35
CA ILE A 240 3.72 13.27 9.53
C ILE A 240 3.28 13.14 8.06
N PRO A 241 3.54 14.14 7.20
CA PRO A 241 3.18 14.08 5.79
C PRO A 241 3.99 13.01 5.05
N ILE A 242 3.41 12.50 3.97
CA ILE A 242 4.05 11.51 3.10
C ILE A 242 4.40 12.16 1.77
N THR A 243 5.70 12.32 1.52
CA THR A 243 6.23 12.84 0.27
C THR A 243 7.17 11.82 -0.34
N LEU A 244 6.98 11.53 -1.63
CA LEU A 244 7.87 10.70 -2.42
C LEU A 244 8.78 11.61 -3.24
N PHE A 245 10.06 11.32 -3.28
CA PHE A 245 11.11 12.06 -3.99
C PHE A 245 11.71 11.19 -5.07
N THR A 246 12.06 11.77 -6.21
CA THR A 246 12.83 11.09 -7.26
C THR A 246 13.99 11.97 -7.69
N GLU A 247 14.89 11.43 -8.48
CA GLU A 247 15.98 12.19 -9.08
C GLU A 247 15.52 12.92 -10.35
N TYR A 248 15.87 14.20 -10.47
CA TYR A 248 15.75 15.02 -11.67
C TYR A 248 17.04 15.81 -11.88
N GLY A 249 17.66 15.72 -13.06
CA GLY A 249 18.82 16.52 -13.44
C GLY A 249 20.03 16.35 -12.52
N GLY A 250 20.21 15.18 -11.89
CA GLY A 250 21.30 14.93 -10.94
C GLY A 250 21.01 15.28 -9.48
N GLY A 251 19.80 15.74 -9.15
CA GLY A 251 19.38 16.09 -7.79
C GLY A 251 18.06 15.45 -7.38
N PHE A 252 17.86 15.24 -6.08
CA PHE A 252 16.56 14.76 -5.57
C PHE A 252 15.55 15.91 -5.50
N ALA A 253 14.37 15.69 -6.08
CA ALA A 253 13.25 16.61 -5.99
C ALA A 253 11.96 15.86 -5.60
N PRO A 254 10.98 16.56 -4.98
CA PRO A 254 9.66 16.01 -4.74
C PRO A 254 9.03 15.48 -6.04
N TYR A 255 8.49 14.27 -5.98
CA TYR A 255 7.83 13.58 -7.09
C TYR A 255 6.31 13.54 -6.92
N ALA A 256 5.84 13.15 -5.73
CA ALA A 256 4.42 13.05 -5.39
C ALA A 256 4.20 13.34 -3.91
N GLU A 257 3.04 13.88 -3.58
CA GLU A 257 2.64 14.21 -2.21
C GLU A 257 1.24 13.68 -1.95
N LEU A 258 1.02 13.00 -0.82
CA LEU A 258 -0.30 12.49 -0.45
C LEU A 258 -0.94 13.45 0.56
N PRO A 259 -1.76 14.43 0.12
CA PRO A 259 -2.27 15.45 1.02
C PRO A 259 -3.31 14.93 2.02
N GLU A 260 -3.90 13.76 1.77
CA GLU A 260 -4.94 13.19 2.62
C GLU A 260 -4.44 12.07 3.55
N ILE A 261 -3.17 11.65 3.45
CA ILE A 261 -2.65 10.52 4.23
C ILE A 261 -1.42 10.95 5.01
N PHE A 262 -1.47 10.73 6.30
CA PHE A 262 -0.40 11.05 7.24
C PHE A 262 -0.01 9.81 8.03
N LEU A 263 1.23 9.78 8.50
CA LEU A 263 1.65 8.82 9.52
C LEU A 263 1.51 9.47 10.88
N VAL A 264 1.21 8.67 11.90
CA VAL A 264 0.98 9.19 13.25
C VAL A 264 1.47 8.21 14.31
N PRO A 265 2.14 8.65 15.40
CA PRO A 265 2.42 7.79 16.55
C PRO A 265 1.12 7.38 17.25
N LEU A 266 0.91 6.09 17.50
CA LEU A 266 -0.34 5.57 18.08
C LEU A 266 -0.47 5.75 19.61
N ASP A 267 0.51 6.35 20.26
CA ASP A 267 0.55 6.49 21.72
C ASP A 267 -0.67 7.22 22.31
N SER A 268 -1.21 8.17 21.54
CA SER A 268 -2.33 9.01 21.96
C SER A 268 -3.63 8.67 21.23
N PHE A 269 -3.64 7.63 20.40
CA PHE A 269 -4.79 7.31 19.54
C PHE A 269 -5.20 5.85 19.69
N GLU A 270 -6.50 5.63 19.76
CA GLU A 270 -7.06 4.28 19.66
C GLU A 270 -7.32 3.90 18.21
N PRO A 271 -7.19 2.63 17.84
CA PRO A 271 -7.57 2.16 16.51
C PRO A 271 -9.02 2.51 16.16
N GLY A 272 -9.26 3.03 14.96
CA GLY A 272 -10.58 3.46 14.49
C GLY A 272 -11.06 4.80 15.08
N SER A 273 -10.26 5.47 15.92
CA SER A 273 -10.63 6.78 16.48
C SER A 273 -10.63 7.88 15.42
N VAL A 274 -11.52 8.86 15.61
CA VAL A 274 -11.53 10.10 14.83
C VAL A 274 -10.75 11.16 15.61
N TYR A 275 -9.72 11.69 14.97
CA TYR A 275 -8.97 12.84 15.46
C TYR A 275 -9.42 14.09 14.72
N GLU A 276 -9.75 15.15 15.46
CA GLU A 276 -10.28 16.40 14.92
C GLU A 276 -9.27 17.53 15.10
N LEU A 277 -8.95 18.23 14.00
CA LEU A 277 -8.07 19.39 13.99
C LEU A 277 -8.76 20.52 13.21
N GLY A 278 -9.33 21.48 13.95
CA GLY A 278 -10.20 22.50 13.35
C GLY A 278 -11.42 21.86 12.68
N SER A 279 -11.61 22.12 11.39
CA SER A 279 -12.67 21.50 10.59
C SER A 279 -12.29 20.15 9.96
N HIS A 280 -11.04 19.72 10.12
CA HIS A 280 -10.54 18.49 9.53
C HIS A 280 -10.76 17.30 10.47
N ARG A 281 -11.20 16.17 9.90
CA ARG A 281 -11.43 14.93 10.62
C ARG A 281 -10.53 13.84 10.02
N PHE A 282 -9.76 13.18 10.87
CA PHE A 282 -8.84 12.13 10.49
C PHE A 282 -9.29 10.81 11.11
N LEU A 283 -9.41 9.75 10.30
CA LEU A 283 -9.65 8.41 10.82
C LEU A 283 -8.32 7.68 10.98
N ILE A 284 -8.07 7.15 12.17
CA ILE A 284 -6.76 6.60 12.54
C ILE A 284 -6.79 5.09 12.60
N PHE A 285 -5.82 4.43 11.96
CA PHE A 285 -5.62 2.99 12.05
C PHE A 285 -4.17 2.64 12.34
N PRO A 286 -3.89 1.57 13.10
CA PRO A 286 -2.56 0.98 13.13
C PRO A 286 -2.16 0.42 11.76
N GLN A 287 -0.86 0.39 11.49
CA GLN A 287 -0.33 -0.34 10.34
C GLN A 287 -0.21 -1.86 10.59
N TYR A 288 -0.10 -2.25 11.87
CA TYR A 288 0.02 -3.64 12.33
C TYR A 288 -0.76 -3.88 13.62
N VAL A 289 -0.13 -3.77 14.78
CA VAL A 289 -0.75 -3.93 16.09
C VAL A 289 -0.28 -2.76 16.94
N LYS A 290 -1.20 -2.13 17.67
CA LYS A 290 -0.82 -1.11 18.64
C LYS A 290 -0.08 -1.80 19.78
N ALA A 291 1.24 -1.64 19.81
CA ALA A 291 2.08 -2.18 20.88
C ALA A 291 2.18 -1.17 22.03
N PHE A 292 1.79 -1.58 23.24
CA PHE A 292 1.99 -0.78 24.45
C PHE A 292 2.61 -1.66 25.55
N PRO A 293 3.80 -1.30 26.09
CA PRO A 293 4.64 -0.15 25.73
C PRO A 293 5.26 -0.28 24.34
N VAL A 294 5.71 0.86 23.77
CA VAL A 294 6.37 0.90 22.45
C VAL A 294 7.62 0.02 22.45
N ASP A 295 7.71 -0.89 21.48
CA ASP A 295 8.91 -1.66 21.22
C ASP A 295 10.02 -0.72 20.70
N ARG A 296 11.13 -0.67 21.43
CA ARG A 296 12.26 0.21 21.09
C ARG A 296 13.05 -0.29 19.89
N ASP A 297 13.07 -1.59 19.67
CA ASP A 297 13.80 -2.25 18.59
C ASP A 297 12.97 -2.26 17.29
N TYR A 298 11.64 -2.23 17.43
CA TYR A 298 10.71 -2.16 16.30
C TYR A 298 9.70 -1.00 16.40
N PRO A 299 10.19 0.26 16.43
CA PRO A 299 9.33 1.41 16.72
C PRO A 299 8.24 1.61 15.65
N HIS A 300 8.48 1.16 14.41
CA HIS A 300 7.51 1.24 13.32
C HIS A 300 6.19 0.48 13.57
N PHE A 301 6.15 -0.47 14.52
CA PHE A 301 4.88 -1.11 14.92
C PHE A 301 3.94 -0.16 15.66
N ASN A 302 4.46 0.92 16.25
CA ASN A 302 3.67 1.96 16.90
C ASN A 302 3.29 3.10 15.93
N LEU A 303 3.54 2.94 14.62
CA LEU A 303 3.02 3.85 13.61
C LEU A 303 1.61 3.45 13.19
N GLY A 304 0.74 4.45 13.15
CA GLY A 304 -0.53 4.42 12.49
C GLY A 304 -0.50 5.21 11.20
N ILE A 305 -1.63 5.14 10.52
CA ILE A 305 -2.04 6.06 9.46
C ILE A 305 -3.15 6.95 10.01
N ALA A 306 -3.16 8.20 9.60
CA ALA A 306 -4.26 9.12 9.80
C ALA A 306 -4.74 9.55 8.42
N VAL A 307 -5.99 9.19 8.10
CA VAL A 307 -6.58 9.49 6.79
C VAL A 307 -7.57 10.64 6.93
N LEU A 308 -7.30 11.74 6.25
CA LEU A 308 -8.18 12.89 6.17
C LEU A 308 -9.49 12.49 5.47
N LEU A 309 -10.60 12.66 6.16
CA LEU A 309 -11.94 12.40 5.63
C LEU A 309 -12.45 13.61 4.84
N ASP A 310 -13.24 13.35 3.79
CA ASP A 310 -13.95 14.42 3.12
C ASP A 310 -14.89 15.12 4.11
N ALA A 311 -15.03 16.44 3.97
CA ALA A 311 -16.03 17.16 4.74
C ALA A 311 -17.40 16.51 4.47
N THR A 312 -18.11 16.11 5.52
CA THR A 312 -19.49 15.64 5.41
C THR A 312 -20.33 16.80 4.88
N THR A 313 -20.60 16.80 3.58
CA THR A 313 -21.57 17.70 2.95
C THR A 313 -22.98 17.29 3.30
#